data_AF-A0A165I2F7-F1
#
_entry.id   AF-A0A165I2F7-F1
#
_cell.length_a   1.000
_cell.length_b   1.000
_cell.length_c   1.000
_cell.angle_alpha   90.00
_cell.angle_beta   90.00
_cell.angle_gamma   90.00
#
_symmetry.space_group_name_H-M   'P 1'
#
loop_
_entity.id
_entity.type
_entity.pdbx_description
1 polymer ?
#
loop_
_entity_poly.entity_id
_entity_poly.type
_entity_poly.pdbx_seq_one_letter_code
_entity_poly.pdbx_strand_id
1 'polypeptide(L)'
;MLSLRSARLAPISHVGRARKPLFRTRRTLVHSAVQELTNGFLDLAIALPIPPSLPPYSTTVILLTVASRLVITVPFSVWAKDRQWRAENIVVPQLKREMQEVHKQILQDMKVEGFQGDKDAALAEVKKRLDVASKSRKGELLKIHHCTPLPTMIIPPLTQLPMFVCFSMVLNNACQPPTVLDSESFFTLTSLAHPDPTAALPIMIGLITLANVETARWFVGAAALQRERQVARWVEQRRAKGEAVVEPRKVVQSVLRLASVFRILFATMLPGSVEIYWAASAAFGLVQSWVLEWWHARRTHVYQRSSAPLTWTHRGR
;
A
#
# COMPACT_ATOMS: atom_id res chain seq x y z
N MET A 1 46.23 75.66 -37.22
CA MET A 1 46.92 74.79 -38.19
C MET A 1 47.14 73.42 -37.55
N LEU A 2 46.65 72.38 -38.23
CA LEU A 2 47.03 70.95 -38.22
C LEU A 2 48.02 70.49 -37.13
N SER A 3 47.79 69.41 -36.39
CA SER A 3 47.84 68.05 -36.97
C SER A 3 47.44 66.97 -35.95
N LEU A 4 46.72 65.98 -36.48
CA LEU A 4 46.31 64.72 -35.86
C LEU A 4 47.50 63.79 -35.57
N ARG A 5 47.48 63.09 -34.43
CA ARG A 5 48.01 61.72 -34.35
C ARG A 5 47.12 60.85 -33.47
N SER A 6 46.29 60.05 -34.14
CA SER A 6 45.50 58.96 -33.58
C SER A 6 46.40 57.75 -33.27
N ALA A 7 46.46 57.32 -32.01
CA ALA A 7 46.96 55.99 -31.66
C ALA A 7 45.76 55.03 -31.60
N ARG A 8 45.73 54.05 -32.52
CA ARG A 8 44.74 52.97 -32.56
C ARG A 8 45.10 51.95 -31.47
N LEU A 9 44.24 51.79 -30.48
CA LEU A 9 44.22 50.61 -29.61
C LEU A 9 43.27 49.58 -30.25
N ALA A 10 43.81 48.42 -30.61
CA ALA A 10 43.01 47.30 -31.07
C ALA A 10 42.28 46.64 -29.88
N PRO A 11 41.00 46.28 -29.99
CA PRO A 11 40.33 45.54 -28.94
C PRO A 11 40.71 44.05 -29.02
N ILE A 12 41.26 43.53 -27.92
CA ILE A 12 41.45 42.08 -27.73
C ILE A 12 40.05 41.48 -27.48
N SER A 13 39.48 40.88 -28.51
CA SER A 13 38.27 40.08 -28.42
C SER A 13 38.56 38.76 -27.70
N HIS A 14 38.23 38.67 -26.41
CA HIS A 14 38.11 37.40 -25.71
C HIS A 14 36.92 36.63 -26.30
N VAL A 15 37.21 35.70 -27.22
CA VAL A 15 36.25 34.70 -27.70
C VAL A 15 35.97 33.73 -26.55
N GLY A 16 34.98 34.06 -25.73
CA GLY A 16 34.37 33.12 -24.81
C GLY A 16 33.70 32.00 -25.63
N ARG A 17 34.32 30.81 -25.66
CA ARG A 17 33.68 29.59 -26.15
C ARG A 17 32.44 29.32 -25.30
N ALA A 18 31.27 29.72 -25.82
CA ALA A 18 29.98 29.31 -25.29
C ALA A 18 29.88 27.78 -25.38
N ARG A 19 30.06 27.09 -24.25
CA ARG A 19 29.65 25.68 -24.11
C ARG A 19 28.15 25.62 -24.33
N LYS A 20 27.71 25.06 -25.46
CA LYS A 20 26.30 24.75 -25.72
C LYS A 20 25.78 23.84 -24.58
N PRO A 21 24.70 24.19 -23.87
CA PRO A 21 24.11 23.31 -22.88
C PRO A 21 23.38 22.16 -23.60
N LEU A 22 24.06 21.02 -23.74
CA LEU A 22 23.54 19.80 -24.35
C LEU A 22 22.59 19.00 -23.44
N PHE A 23 21.76 19.64 -22.61
CA PHE A 23 20.77 18.93 -21.79
C PHE A 23 19.59 19.84 -21.42
N ARG A 24 18.62 20.08 -22.32
CA ARG A 24 17.40 20.85 -21.96
C ARG A 24 16.08 20.38 -22.58
N THR A 25 15.98 19.16 -23.11
CA THR A 25 14.79 18.76 -23.90
C THR A 25 13.84 17.78 -23.18
N ARG A 26 14.17 17.28 -21.98
CA ARG A 26 13.33 16.27 -21.29
C ARG A 26 12.29 16.82 -20.30
N ARG A 27 12.38 18.10 -19.92
CA ARG A 27 11.48 18.72 -18.92
C ARG A 27 10.13 19.18 -19.48
N THR A 28 9.95 19.20 -20.79
CA THR A 28 8.76 19.79 -21.43
C THR A 28 7.54 18.88 -21.42
N LEU A 29 7.70 17.55 -21.61
CA LEU A 29 6.56 16.63 -21.74
C LEU A 29 5.81 16.41 -20.42
N VAL A 30 6.51 16.17 -19.31
CA VAL A 30 5.85 15.98 -18.01
C VAL A 30 5.20 17.27 -17.54
N HIS A 31 5.87 18.41 -17.72
CA HIS A 31 5.31 19.71 -17.34
C HIS A 31 4.06 20.06 -18.15
N SER A 32 4.07 19.83 -19.48
CA SER A 32 2.90 20.08 -20.33
C SER A 32 1.72 19.18 -19.96
N ALA A 33 1.95 17.88 -19.75
CA ALA A 33 0.90 16.96 -19.32
C ALA A 33 0.32 17.34 -17.94
N VAL A 34 1.17 17.70 -16.97
CA VAL A 34 0.71 18.18 -15.66
C VAL A 34 -0.10 19.47 -15.81
N GLN A 35 0.35 20.43 -16.62
CA GLN A 35 -0.36 21.68 -16.85
C GLN A 35 -1.73 21.47 -17.50
N GLU A 36 -1.83 20.59 -18.49
CA GLU A 36 -3.09 20.25 -19.15
C GLU A 36 -4.08 19.62 -18.17
N LEU A 37 -3.61 18.69 -17.34
CA LEU A 37 -4.42 18.08 -16.27
C LEU A 37 -4.82 19.10 -15.20
N THR A 38 -3.94 20.04 -14.85
CA THR A 38 -4.24 21.13 -13.92
C THR A 38 -5.36 22.01 -14.45
N ASN A 39 -5.26 22.45 -15.71
CA ASN A 39 -6.30 23.27 -16.34
C ASN A 39 -7.63 22.50 -16.40
N GLY A 40 -7.59 21.24 -16.83
CA GLY A 40 -8.78 20.38 -16.86
C GLY A 40 -9.42 20.17 -15.48
N PHE A 41 -8.61 20.08 -14.42
CA PHE A 41 -9.12 20.03 -13.04
C PHE A 41 -9.84 21.33 -12.65
N LEU A 42 -9.24 22.50 -12.93
CA LEU A 42 -9.83 23.79 -12.60
C LEU A 42 -11.14 24.03 -13.37
N ASP A 43 -11.16 23.70 -14.66
CA ASP A 43 -12.35 23.81 -15.50
C ASP A 43 -13.47 22.88 -15.00
N LEU A 44 -13.13 21.63 -14.64
CA LEU A 44 -14.08 20.69 -14.08
C LEU A 44 -14.68 21.18 -12.76
N ALA A 45 -13.86 21.79 -11.90
CA ALA A 45 -14.33 22.29 -10.62
C ALA A 45 -15.42 23.37 -10.74
N ILE A 46 -15.34 24.17 -11.80
CA ILE A 46 -16.33 25.21 -12.10
C ILE A 46 -17.53 24.62 -12.85
N ALA A 47 -17.31 23.63 -13.71
CA ALA A 47 -18.36 23.02 -14.54
C ALA A 47 -19.28 22.07 -13.75
N LEU A 48 -18.81 21.49 -12.65
CA LEU A 48 -19.63 20.60 -11.82
C LEU A 48 -20.79 21.37 -11.17
N PRO A 49 -22.03 20.85 -11.21
CA PRO A 49 -23.19 21.49 -10.58
C PRO A 49 -23.17 21.28 -9.06
N ILE A 50 -22.18 21.89 -8.40
CA ILE A 50 -21.98 21.83 -6.95
C ILE A 50 -22.93 22.85 -6.30
N PRO A 51 -23.67 22.47 -5.24
CA PRO A 51 -24.54 23.42 -4.54
C PRO A 51 -23.70 24.56 -3.95
N PRO A 52 -24.21 25.81 -3.93
CA PRO A 52 -23.45 26.98 -3.49
C PRO A 52 -23.03 26.94 -2.01
N SER A 53 -23.58 26.02 -1.23
CA SER A 53 -23.17 25.76 0.16
C SER A 53 -21.85 25.00 0.29
N LEU A 54 -21.36 24.38 -0.80
CA LEU A 54 -20.14 23.58 -0.79
C LEU A 54 -19.03 24.26 -1.59
N PRO A 55 -17.79 24.27 -1.07
CA PRO A 55 -16.65 24.83 -1.77
C PRO A 55 -16.33 24.01 -3.04
N PRO A 56 -16.31 24.62 -4.24
CA PRO A 56 -16.22 23.91 -5.50
C PRO A 56 -14.91 23.15 -5.68
N TYR A 57 -13.75 23.75 -5.37
CA TYR A 57 -12.46 23.12 -5.62
C TYR A 57 -12.21 21.95 -4.67
N SER A 58 -12.43 22.15 -3.36
CA SER A 58 -12.31 21.12 -2.33
C SER A 58 -13.22 19.93 -2.60
N THR A 59 -14.48 20.20 -2.95
CA THR A 59 -15.46 19.15 -3.28
C THR A 59 -15.01 18.38 -4.52
N THR A 60 -14.50 19.08 -5.54
CA THR A 60 -13.99 18.44 -6.75
C THR A 60 -12.78 17.55 -6.47
N VAL A 61 -11.84 17.99 -5.61
CA VAL A 61 -10.71 17.15 -5.17
C VAL A 61 -11.23 15.86 -4.51
N ILE A 62 -12.19 15.96 -3.60
CA ILE A 62 -12.76 14.80 -2.90
C ILE A 62 -13.46 13.86 -3.88
N LEU A 63 -14.33 14.38 -4.74
CA LEU A 63 -15.09 13.60 -5.72
C LEU A 63 -14.15 12.89 -6.71
N LEU A 64 -13.18 13.60 -7.26
CA LEU A 64 -12.22 13.04 -8.20
C LEU A 64 -11.33 11.97 -7.53
N THR A 65 -11.00 12.16 -6.26
CA THR A 65 -10.32 11.14 -5.45
C THR A 65 -11.16 9.88 -5.33
N VAL A 66 -12.43 10.01 -4.94
CA VAL A 66 -13.33 8.86 -4.78
C VAL A 66 -13.56 8.16 -6.11
N ALA A 67 -13.85 8.91 -7.18
CA ALA A 67 -14.10 8.37 -8.50
C ALA A 67 -12.88 7.62 -9.05
N SER A 68 -11.69 8.24 -9.01
CA SER A 68 -10.46 7.59 -9.48
C SER A 68 -10.12 6.34 -8.67
N ARG A 69 -10.34 6.37 -7.35
CA ARG A 69 -10.15 5.22 -6.47
C ARG A 69 -11.12 4.07 -6.82
N LEU A 70 -12.40 4.37 -7.04
CA LEU A 70 -13.41 3.37 -7.42
C LEU A 70 -13.11 2.72 -8.77
N VAL A 71 -12.75 3.53 -9.78
CA VAL A 71 -12.51 3.04 -11.15
C VAL A 71 -11.19 2.27 -11.23
N ILE A 72 -10.14 2.78 -10.61
CA ILE A 72 -8.78 2.26 -10.80
C ILE A 72 -8.38 1.32 -9.68
N THR A 73 -8.52 1.71 -8.41
CA THR A 73 -7.89 0.97 -7.30
C THR A 73 -8.74 -0.16 -6.73
N VAL A 74 -10.08 -0.01 -6.72
CA VAL A 74 -10.98 -1.01 -6.14
C VAL A 74 -10.95 -2.35 -6.87
N PRO A 75 -10.98 -2.42 -8.23
CA PRO A 75 -10.92 -3.71 -8.94
C PRO A 75 -9.69 -4.55 -8.57
N PHE A 76 -8.50 -3.93 -8.48
CA PHE A 76 -7.28 -4.63 -8.07
C PHE A 76 -7.31 -5.03 -6.60
N SER A 77 -7.93 -4.22 -5.74
CA SER A 77 -8.08 -4.55 -4.31
C SER A 77 -8.99 -5.75 -4.10
N VAL A 78 -10.11 -5.82 -4.83
CA VAL A 78 -11.03 -6.97 -4.84
C VAL A 78 -10.32 -8.22 -5.38
N TRP A 79 -9.62 -8.09 -6.50
CA TRP A 79 -8.83 -9.17 -7.11
C TRP A 79 -7.78 -9.73 -6.13
N ALA A 80 -7.04 -8.87 -5.44
CA ALA A 80 -6.04 -9.30 -4.47
C ALA A 80 -6.67 -10.02 -3.26
N LYS A 81 -7.80 -9.50 -2.75
CA LYS A 81 -8.54 -10.12 -1.64
C LYS A 81 -9.12 -11.49 -2.00
N ASP A 82 -9.62 -11.67 -3.22
CA ASP A 82 -10.14 -12.96 -3.68
C ASP A 82 -9.02 -14.03 -3.79
N ARG A 83 -7.83 -13.63 -4.23
CA ARG A 83 -6.64 -14.51 -4.24
C ARG A 83 -6.19 -14.87 -2.83
N GLN A 84 -6.18 -13.91 -1.91
CA GLN A 84 -5.87 -14.15 -0.51
C GLN A 84 -6.88 -15.13 0.11
N TRP A 85 -8.18 -14.94 -0.15
CA TRP A 85 -9.23 -15.82 0.34
C TRP A 85 -9.04 -17.28 -0.11
N ARG A 86 -8.69 -17.51 -1.39
CA ARG A 86 -8.36 -18.86 -1.90
C ARG A 86 -7.15 -19.47 -1.20
N ALA A 87 -6.10 -18.68 -1.00
CA ALA A 87 -4.91 -19.16 -0.30
C ALA A 87 -5.24 -19.60 1.14
N GLU A 88 -6.05 -18.83 1.86
CA GLU A 88 -6.40 -19.09 3.26
C GLU A 88 -7.43 -20.22 3.44
N ASN A 89 -8.45 -20.31 2.58
CA ASN A 89 -9.57 -21.23 2.76
C ASN A 89 -9.49 -22.52 1.94
N ILE A 90 -8.64 -22.57 0.91
CA ILE A 90 -8.47 -23.74 0.04
C ILE A 90 -7.06 -24.32 0.22
N VAL A 91 -6.02 -23.53 -0.06
CA VAL A 91 -4.64 -24.01 -0.08
C VAL A 91 -4.15 -24.41 1.32
N VAL A 92 -4.37 -23.56 2.33
CA VAL A 92 -3.89 -23.84 3.70
C VAL A 92 -4.53 -25.12 4.29
N PRO A 93 -5.87 -25.31 4.23
CA PRO A 93 -6.48 -26.55 4.73
C PRO A 93 -6.06 -27.79 3.95
N GLN A 94 -5.96 -27.71 2.61
CA GLN A 94 -5.51 -28.83 1.79
C GLN A 94 -4.07 -29.22 2.10
N LEU A 95 -3.15 -28.24 2.17
CA LEU A 95 -1.77 -28.48 2.55
C LEU A 95 -1.70 -29.14 3.94
N LYS A 96 -2.51 -28.70 4.90
CA LYS A 96 -2.52 -29.31 6.23
C LYS A 96 -2.93 -30.79 6.20
N ARG A 97 -3.88 -31.19 5.35
CA ARG A 97 -4.30 -32.59 5.20
C ARG A 97 -3.19 -33.43 4.55
N GLU A 98 -2.67 -32.97 3.42
CA GLU A 98 -1.61 -33.68 2.69
C GLU A 98 -0.31 -33.80 3.52
N MET A 99 0.05 -32.76 4.29
CA MET A 99 1.25 -32.80 5.13
C MET A 99 1.15 -33.78 6.30
N GLN A 100 -0.07 -34.13 6.75
CA GLN A 100 -0.25 -35.20 7.74
C GLN A 100 0.10 -36.58 7.17
N GLU A 101 -0.14 -36.80 5.88
CA GLU A 101 0.21 -38.04 5.18
C GLU A 101 1.69 -38.09 4.84
N VAL A 102 2.24 -36.99 4.30
CA VAL A 102 3.68 -36.86 4.01
C VAL A 102 4.52 -37.06 5.26
N HIS A 103 4.07 -36.56 6.42
CA HIS A 103 4.77 -36.81 7.68
C HIS A 103 4.87 -38.31 8.02
N LYS A 104 3.80 -39.09 7.78
CA LYS A 104 3.82 -40.54 7.99
C LYS A 104 4.75 -41.25 7.02
N GLN A 105 4.76 -40.82 5.76
CA GLN A 105 5.64 -41.37 4.72
C GLN A 105 7.11 -41.12 5.07
N ILE A 106 7.49 -39.88 5.43
CA ILE A 106 8.86 -39.56 5.85
C ILE A 106 9.31 -40.43 7.03
N LEU A 107 8.43 -40.69 8.01
CA LEU A 107 8.76 -41.57 9.13
C LEU A 107 8.92 -43.04 8.72
N GLN A 108 8.21 -43.51 7.69
CA GLN A 108 8.38 -44.85 7.15
C GLN A 108 9.67 -44.95 6.33
N ASP A 109 9.93 -43.98 5.47
CA ASP A 109 11.14 -43.92 4.64
C ASP A 109 12.39 -43.90 5.52
N MET A 110 12.39 -43.09 6.60
CA MET A 110 13.51 -43.07 7.55
C MET A 110 13.72 -44.41 8.28
N LYS A 111 12.65 -45.19 8.50
CA LYS A 111 12.77 -46.54 9.09
C LYS A 111 13.35 -47.53 8.08
N VAL A 112 12.93 -47.46 6.82
CA VAL A 112 13.42 -48.32 5.74
C VAL A 112 14.88 -48.02 5.40
N GLU A 113 15.25 -46.73 5.37
CA GLU A 113 16.62 -46.25 5.20
C GLU A 113 17.54 -46.64 6.37
N GLY A 114 16.97 -47.17 7.46
CA GLY A 114 17.73 -47.58 8.64
C GLY A 114 18.44 -46.41 9.31
N PHE A 115 17.80 -45.23 9.37
CA PHE A 115 18.41 -44.03 9.95
C PHE A 115 18.86 -44.28 11.41
N GLN A 116 20.17 -44.35 11.63
CA GLN A 116 20.78 -44.51 12.95
C GLN A 116 21.20 -43.13 13.46
N GLY A 117 20.35 -42.53 14.28
CA GLY A 117 20.63 -41.26 14.94
C GLY A 117 19.96 -41.18 16.30
N ASP A 118 20.48 -40.32 17.17
CA ASP A 118 19.83 -39.99 18.44
C ASP A 118 18.43 -39.38 18.19
N LYS A 119 17.54 -39.45 19.18
CA LYS A 119 16.15 -38.98 19.09
C LYS A 119 16.06 -37.53 18.57
N ASP A 120 16.97 -36.66 19.03
CA ASP A 120 17.00 -35.26 18.61
C ASP A 120 17.48 -35.09 17.16
N ALA A 121 18.44 -35.90 16.71
CA ALA A 121 18.90 -35.91 15.32
C ALA A 121 17.80 -36.41 14.37
N ALA A 122 17.04 -37.43 14.77
CA ALA A 122 15.91 -37.93 14.01
C ALA A 122 14.80 -36.88 13.88
N LEU A 123 14.47 -36.17 14.96
CA LEU A 123 13.48 -35.09 14.93
C LEU A 123 13.91 -33.92 14.04
N ALA A 124 15.20 -33.56 14.08
CA ALA A 124 15.75 -32.51 13.22
C ALA A 124 15.67 -32.88 11.73
N GLU A 125 15.98 -34.14 11.39
CA GLU A 125 15.93 -34.62 10.01
C GLU A 125 14.48 -34.72 9.49
N VAL A 126 13.55 -35.25 10.29
CA VAL A 126 12.11 -35.24 9.95
C VAL A 126 11.63 -33.83 9.67
N LYS A 127 11.99 -32.88 10.55
CA LYS A 127 11.60 -31.47 10.40
C LYS A 127 12.18 -30.88 9.11
N LYS A 128 13.45 -31.16 8.81
CA LYS A 128 14.12 -30.69 7.58
C LYS A 128 13.43 -31.23 6.34
N ARG A 129 13.19 -32.55 6.26
CA ARG A 129 12.51 -33.19 5.12
C ARG A 129 11.08 -32.65 4.97
N LEU A 130 10.35 -32.49 6.07
CA LEU A 130 9.00 -31.93 6.08
C LEU A 130 8.97 -30.46 5.64
N ASP A 131 9.92 -29.64 6.08
CA ASP A 131 10.01 -28.23 5.68
C ASP A 131 10.26 -28.09 4.17
N VAL A 132 11.11 -28.95 3.59
CA VAL A 132 11.37 -29.00 2.14
C VAL A 132 10.11 -29.43 1.38
N ALA A 133 9.48 -30.54 1.78
CA ALA A 133 8.27 -31.04 1.15
C ALA A 133 7.11 -30.04 1.24
N SER A 134 6.91 -29.43 2.41
CA SER A 134 5.87 -28.42 2.66
C SER A 134 6.07 -27.17 1.79
N LYS A 135 7.30 -26.68 1.64
CA LYS A 135 7.60 -25.54 0.77
C LYS A 135 7.31 -25.83 -0.70
N SER A 136 7.75 -27.00 -1.20
CA SER A 136 7.51 -27.40 -2.58
C SER A 136 6.01 -27.52 -2.87
N ARG A 137 5.32 -28.28 -2.02
CA ARG A 137 3.88 -28.56 -2.20
C ARG A 137 3.03 -27.31 -2.06
N LYS A 138 3.35 -26.43 -1.11
CA LYS A 138 2.70 -25.12 -0.99
C LYS A 138 2.87 -24.32 -2.28
N GLY A 139 4.07 -24.31 -2.87
CA GLY A 139 4.34 -23.62 -4.13
C GLY A 139 3.48 -24.14 -5.28
N GLU A 140 3.33 -25.45 -5.40
CA GLU A 140 2.45 -26.09 -6.40
C GLU A 140 0.99 -25.73 -6.21
N LEU A 141 0.46 -25.88 -4.99
CA LEU A 141 -0.94 -25.55 -4.69
C LEU A 141 -1.25 -24.07 -4.97
N LEU A 142 -0.31 -23.17 -4.65
CA LEU A 142 -0.46 -21.75 -4.96
C LEU A 142 -0.49 -21.45 -6.47
N LYS A 143 0.22 -22.25 -7.28
CA LYS A 143 0.17 -22.15 -8.75
C LYS A 143 -1.14 -22.69 -9.29
N ILE A 144 -1.57 -23.87 -8.85
CA ILE A 144 -2.81 -24.54 -9.26
C ILE A 144 -4.02 -23.65 -8.98
N HIS A 145 -4.10 -23.05 -7.79
CA HIS A 145 -5.21 -22.18 -7.40
C HIS A 145 -5.03 -20.71 -7.80
N HIS A 146 -4.03 -20.39 -8.63
CA HIS A 146 -3.71 -19.03 -9.08
C HIS A 146 -3.72 -18.01 -7.93
N CYS A 147 -3.00 -18.30 -6.85
CA CYS A 147 -2.92 -17.45 -5.66
C CYS A 147 -1.47 -17.22 -5.20
N THR A 148 -0.53 -17.17 -6.15
CA THR A 148 0.86 -16.81 -5.91
C THR A 148 0.98 -15.46 -5.16
N PRO A 149 1.83 -15.37 -4.12
CA PRO A 149 1.83 -14.26 -3.17
C PRO A 149 2.42 -12.97 -3.74
N LEU A 150 3.47 -13.07 -4.57
CA LEU A 150 4.19 -11.92 -5.12
C LEU A 150 3.29 -10.94 -5.91
N PRO A 151 2.53 -11.39 -6.94
CA PRO A 151 1.66 -10.48 -7.68
C PRO A 151 0.53 -9.93 -6.80
N THR A 152 0.02 -10.75 -5.87
CA THR A 152 -1.06 -10.35 -4.93
C THR A 152 -0.61 -9.22 -4.01
N MET A 153 0.67 -9.18 -3.63
CA MET A 153 1.25 -8.16 -2.76
C MET A 153 1.68 -6.88 -3.49
N ILE A 154 2.19 -7.00 -4.72
CA ILE A 154 2.83 -5.88 -5.44
C ILE A 154 1.84 -5.07 -6.28
N ILE A 155 0.87 -5.73 -6.90
CA ILE A 155 -0.04 -5.07 -7.86
C ILE A 155 -0.85 -3.93 -7.19
N PRO A 156 -1.45 -4.11 -6.00
CA PRO A 156 -2.25 -3.03 -5.41
C PRO A 156 -1.42 -1.75 -5.14
N PRO A 157 -0.25 -1.80 -4.47
CA PRO A 157 0.62 -0.61 -4.36
C PRO A 157 1.06 -0.03 -5.70
N LEU A 158 1.38 -0.88 -6.68
CA LEU A 158 1.84 -0.44 -8.00
C LEU A 158 0.77 0.34 -8.78
N THR A 159 -0.51 0.00 -8.59
CA THR A 159 -1.62 0.74 -9.21
C THR A 159 -1.95 2.04 -8.47
N GLN A 160 -1.68 2.09 -7.16
CA GLN A 160 -1.99 3.25 -6.32
C GLN A 160 -0.91 4.34 -6.40
N LEU A 161 0.38 3.97 -6.40
CA LEU A 161 1.49 4.93 -6.32
C LEU A 161 1.53 5.93 -7.49
N PRO A 162 1.38 5.52 -8.77
CA PRO A 162 1.38 6.46 -9.90
C PRO A 162 0.24 7.47 -9.81
N MET A 163 -0.96 7.01 -9.44
CA MET A 163 -2.12 7.87 -9.24
C MET A 163 -1.87 8.88 -8.11
N PHE A 164 -1.31 8.40 -7.00
CA PHE A 164 -0.99 9.25 -5.86
C PHE A 164 0.01 10.36 -6.19
N VAL A 165 1.07 10.02 -6.93
CA VAL A 165 2.06 11.00 -7.39
C VAL A 165 1.46 11.96 -8.40
N CYS A 166 0.70 11.46 -9.38
CA CYS A 166 0.08 12.28 -10.42
C CYS A 166 -0.84 13.35 -9.82
N PHE A 167 -1.78 12.95 -8.96
CA PHE A 167 -2.70 13.87 -8.29
C PHE A 167 -1.96 14.89 -7.42
N SER A 168 -0.94 14.46 -6.69
CA SER A 168 -0.13 15.38 -5.86
C SER A 168 0.61 16.39 -6.74
N MET A 169 1.13 15.99 -7.90
CA MET A 169 1.81 16.90 -8.84
C MET A 169 0.85 17.90 -9.47
N VAL A 170 -0.33 17.44 -9.92
CA VAL A 170 -1.37 18.31 -10.51
C VAL A 170 -1.86 19.33 -9.49
N LEU A 171 -2.22 18.90 -8.28
CA LEU A 171 -2.73 19.80 -7.25
C LEU A 171 -1.65 20.77 -6.74
N ASN A 172 -0.40 20.30 -6.59
CA ASN A 172 0.71 21.19 -6.23
C ASN A 172 1.02 22.22 -7.34
N ASN A 173 0.85 21.84 -8.61
CA ASN A 173 0.99 22.76 -9.74
C ASN A 173 -0.18 23.76 -9.79
N ALA A 174 -1.40 23.33 -9.48
CA ALA A 174 -2.57 24.20 -9.37
C ALA A 174 -2.42 25.29 -8.30
N CYS A 175 -1.64 25.03 -7.25
CA CYS A 175 -1.37 26.00 -6.17
C CYS A 175 -0.26 27.01 -6.49
N GLN A 176 0.37 26.95 -7.67
CA GLN A 176 1.41 27.92 -8.02
C GLN A 176 0.80 29.30 -8.31
N PRO A 177 1.29 30.39 -7.71
CA PRO A 177 0.75 31.73 -7.95
C PRO A 177 0.97 32.20 -9.41
N PRO A 178 0.03 32.98 -9.98
CA PRO A 178 -1.30 33.32 -9.44
C PRO A 178 -2.28 32.14 -9.54
N THR A 179 -3.05 31.87 -8.49
CA THR A 179 -4.01 30.76 -8.47
C THR A 179 -5.37 31.17 -7.91
N VAL A 180 -6.44 30.57 -8.45
CA VAL A 180 -7.82 30.73 -7.95
C VAL A 180 -8.04 29.99 -6.63
N LEU A 181 -7.17 29.04 -6.29
CA LEU A 181 -7.27 28.25 -5.06
C LEU A 181 -7.03 29.08 -3.79
N ASP A 182 -6.47 30.29 -3.93
CA ASP A 182 -6.32 31.23 -2.81
C ASP A 182 -7.65 31.81 -2.32
N SER A 183 -8.68 31.78 -3.16
CA SER A 183 -10.00 32.33 -2.82
C SER A 183 -10.88 31.40 -2.00
N GLU A 184 -10.50 30.13 -1.86
CA GLU A 184 -11.31 29.12 -1.22
C GLU A 184 -10.69 28.66 0.11
N SER A 185 -11.53 28.63 1.16
CA SER A 185 -11.22 28.04 2.45
C SER A 185 -11.98 26.74 2.63
N PHE A 186 -11.39 25.78 3.35
CA PHE A 186 -12.03 24.50 3.64
C PHE A 186 -11.55 23.91 4.96
N PHE A 187 -12.50 23.58 5.83
CA PHE A 187 -12.21 23.05 7.16
C PHE A 187 -11.32 24.00 7.97
N THR A 188 -10.07 23.65 8.23
CA THR A 188 -9.07 24.47 8.95
C THR A 188 -8.20 25.31 8.01
N LEU A 189 -8.30 25.08 6.70
CA LEU A 189 -7.55 25.84 5.68
C LEU A 189 -8.16 27.21 5.47
N THR A 190 -7.33 28.24 5.50
CA THR A 190 -7.69 29.60 5.10
C THR A 190 -7.56 29.82 3.59
N SER A 191 -6.70 29.05 2.92
CA SER A 191 -6.51 28.98 1.46
C SER A 191 -6.13 27.55 1.08
N LEU A 192 -6.56 27.07 -0.09
CA LEU A 192 -6.15 25.77 -0.64
C LEU A 192 -4.73 25.79 -1.22
N ALA A 193 -4.18 26.97 -1.52
CA ALA A 193 -2.84 27.09 -2.10
C ALA A 193 -1.72 27.08 -1.05
N HIS A 194 -2.07 27.25 0.23
CA HIS A 194 -1.13 27.34 1.33
C HIS A 194 -1.24 26.14 2.28
N PRO A 195 -0.17 25.80 3.01
CA PRO A 195 -0.22 24.76 4.04
C PRO A 195 -1.19 25.10 5.17
N ASP A 196 -1.74 24.08 5.85
CA ASP A 196 -2.64 24.29 6.99
C ASP A 196 -1.92 24.99 8.15
N PRO A 197 -2.30 26.23 8.51
CA PRO A 197 -1.65 26.98 9.59
C PRO A 197 -1.86 26.33 10.97
N THR A 198 -2.88 25.49 11.13
CA THR A 198 -3.22 24.82 12.40
C THR A 198 -2.60 23.43 12.55
N ALA A 199 -2.03 22.89 11.47
CA ALA A 199 -1.60 21.49 11.36
C ALA A 199 -2.68 20.44 11.68
N ALA A 200 -3.97 20.83 11.74
CA ALA A 200 -5.06 19.92 12.05
C ALA A 200 -5.25 18.88 10.94
N LEU A 201 -5.26 19.29 9.67
CA LEU A 201 -5.35 18.37 8.53
C LEU A 201 -4.16 17.40 8.45
N PRO A 202 -2.90 17.84 8.57
CA PRO A 202 -1.75 16.94 8.66
C PRO A 202 -1.88 15.90 9.78
N ILE A 203 -2.33 16.31 10.98
CA ILE A 203 -2.57 15.39 12.10
C ILE A 203 -3.66 14.39 11.75
N MET A 204 -4.79 14.84 11.19
CA MET A 204 -5.86 13.93 10.75
C MET A 204 -5.39 12.93 9.70
N ILE A 205 -4.60 13.37 8.72
CA ILE A 205 -3.99 12.50 7.70
C ILE A 205 -3.13 11.42 8.36
N GLY A 206 -2.29 11.81 9.32
CA GLY A 206 -1.45 10.87 10.07
C GLY A 206 -2.27 9.84 10.85
N LEU A 207 -3.32 10.28 11.56
CA LEU A 207 -4.19 9.42 12.34
C LEU A 207 -4.98 8.43 11.46
N ILE A 208 -5.54 8.89 10.34
CA ILE A 208 -6.25 8.02 9.39
C ILE A 208 -5.28 7.03 8.74
N THR A 209 -4.05 7.45 8.43
CA THR A 209 -3.02 6.56 7.90
C THR A 209 -2.62 5.50 8.93
N LEU A 210 -2.48 5.87 10.20
CA LEU A 210 -2.21 4.93 11.28
C LEU A 210 -3.37 3.94 11.47
N ALA A 211 -4.62 4.41 11.40
CA ALA A 211 -5.80 3.56 11.42
C ALA A 211 -5.79 2.53 10.27
N ASN A 212 -5.40 2.94 9.06
CA ASN A 212 -5.22 2.01 7.93
C ASN A 212 -4.20 0.91 8.23
N VAL A 213 -3.09 1.23 8.90
CA VAL A 213 -2.06 0.24 9.30
C VAL A 213 -2.60 -0.76 10.32
N GLU A 214 -3.42 -0.31 11.27
CA GLU A 214 -4.00 -1.17 12.31
C GLU A 214 -5.22 -1.97 11.83
N THR A 215 -5.88 -1.58 10.74
CA THR A 215 -7.15 -2.17 10.28
C THR A 215 -7.07 -3.68 10.08
N ALA A 216 -5.93 -4.21 9.63
CA ALA A 216 -5.72 -5.66 9.47
C ALA A 216 -5.85 -6.46 10.79
N ARG A 217 -5.74 -5.81 11.96
CA ARG A 217 -5.90 -6.44 13.28
C ARG A 217 -7.34 -6.38 13.79
N TRP A 218 -8.15 -5.45 13.29
CA TRP A 218 -9.49 -5.21 13.83
C TRP A 218 -10.50 -6.31 13.50
N PHE A 219 -10.26 -7.07 12.43
CA PHE A 219 -11.16 -8.12 11.97
C PHE A 219 -10.58 -9.54 12.15
N VAL A 220 -9.62 -9.71 13.06
CA VAL A 220 -8.99 -11.02 13.33
C VAL A 220 -9.98 -11.92 14.08
N GLY A 221 -10.49 -12.96 13.40
CA GLY A 221 -11.36 -13.95 14.02
C GLY A 221 -10.68 -14.77 15.14
N ALA A 222 -11.47 -15.38 16.02
CA ALA A 222 -10.98 -16.10 17.20
C ALA A 222 -9.92 -17.17 16.89
N ALA A 223 -10.06 -17.90 15.78
CA ALA A 223 -9.08 -18.90 15.36
C ALA A 223 -7.74 -18.29 14.90
N ALA A 224 -7.76 -17.10 14.29
CA ALA A 224 -6.55 -16.40 13.90
C ALA A 224 -5.84 -15.80 15.13
N LEU A 225 -6.61 -15.29 16.10
CA LEU A 225 -6.07 -14.81 17.37
C LEU A 225 -5.37 -15.93 18.16
N GLN A 226 -5.93 -17.15 18.16
CA GLN A 226 -5.29 -18.32 18.77
C GLN A 226 -3.95 -18.66 18.09
N ARG A 227 -3.88 -18.60 16.75
CA ARG A 227 -2.62 -18.82 16.02
C ARG A 227 -1.58 -17.75 16.37
N GLU A 228 -1.98 -16.48 16.45
CA GLU A 228 -1.06 -15.41 16.85
C GLU A 228 -0.53 -15.61 18.27
N ARG A 229 -1.37 -16.04 19.21
CA ARG A 229 -0.93 -16.37 20.58
C ARG A 229 0.02 -17.57 20.62
N GLN A 230 -0.23 -18.60 19.82
CA GLN A 230 0.66 -19.76 19.72
C GLN A 230 2.03 -19.36 19.15
N VAL A 231 2.04 -18.56 18.08
CA VAL A 231 3.27 -18.02 17.50
C VAL A 231 4.00 -17.12 18.50
N ALA A 232 3.29 -16.26 19.24
CA ALA A 232 3.90 -15.40 20.27
C ALA A 232 4.62 -16.21 21.35
N ARG A 233 3.96 -17.24 21.90
CA ARG A 233 4.59 -18.14 22.89
C ARG A 233 5.80 -18.87 22.30
N TRP A 234 5.71 -19.33 21.06
CA TRP A 234 6.82 -19.99 20.38
C TRP A 234 8.02 -19.03 20.18
N VAL A 235 7.76 -17.78 19.79
CA VAL A 235 8.78 -16.73 19.65
C VAL A 235 9.40 -16.41 21.01
N GLU A 236 8.61 -16.30 22.07
CA GLU A 236 9.09 -16.05 23.44
C GLU A 236 9.99 -17.18 23.93
N GLN A 237 9.60 -18.44 23.72
CA GLN A 237 10.42 -19.60 24.05
C GLN A 237 11.75 -19.61 23.27
N ARG A 238 11.73 -19.24 22.00
CA ARG A 238 12.93 -19.13 21.16
C ARG A 238 13.86 -18.01 21.66
N ARG A 239 13.30 -16.84 22.00
CA ARG A 239 14.07 -15.73 22.57
C ARG A 239 14.65 -16.06 23.94
N ALA A 240 13.91 -16.78 24.78
CA ALA A 240 14.41 -17.27 26.06
C ALA A 240 15.58 -18.25 25.92
N LYS A 241 15.66 -18.97 24.78
CA LYS A 241 16.80 -19.81 24.41
C LYS A 241 17.96 -19.04 23.76
N GLY A 242 17.89 -17.70 23.70
CA GLY A 242 18.91 -16.85 23.09
C GLY A 242 18.83 -16.77 21.56
N GLU A 243 17.81 -17.33 20.91
CA GLU A 243 17.65 -17.24 19.45
C GLU A 243 17.03 -15.90 19.04
N ALA A 244 17.70 -15.17 18.14
CA ALA A 244 17.17 -13.96 17.53
C ALA A 244 16.11 -14.29 16.47
N VAL A 245 14.83 -14.28 16.87
CA VAL A 245 13.70 -14.47 15.94
C VAL A 245 13.17 -13.11 15.47
N VAL A 246 13.44 -12.80 14.20
CA VAL A 246 12.86 -11.64 13.51
C VAL A 246 11.45 -11.97 13.06
N GLU A 247 10.51 -11.06 13.30
CA GLU A 247 9.11 -11.18 12.90
C GLU A 247 8.83 -10.16 11.77
N PRO A 248 8.99 -10.52 10.47
CA PRO A 248 8.91 -9.57 9.37
C PRO A 248 7.61 -8.74 9.37
N ARG A 249 6.48 -9.37 9.73
CA ARG A 249 5.18 -8.68 9.85
C ARG A 249 5.20 -7.57 10.90
N LYS A 250 5.80 -7.79 12.07
CA LYS A 250 5.89 -6.76 13.12
C LYS A 250 6.86 -5.65 12.72
N VAL A 251 7.97 -5.99 12.08
CA VAL A 251 8.92 -5.00 11.55
C VAL A 251 8.22 -4.09 10.54
N VAL A 252 7.52 -4.66 9.56
CA VAL A 252 6.76 -3.90 8.56
C VAL A 252 5.69 -3.03 9.23
N GLN A 253 4.94 -3.55 10.20
CA GLN A 253 3.96 -2.75 10.94
C GLN A 253 4.60 -1.58 11.69
N SER A 254 5.70 -1.79 12.40
CA SER A 254 6.42 -0.71 13.09
C SER A 254 6.92 0.35 12.12
N VAL A 255 7.46 -0.05 10.97
CA VAL A 255 7.89 0.87 9.90
C VAL A 255 6.70 1.67 9.36
N LEU A 256 5.56 1.02 9.11
CA LEU A 256 4.35 1.69 8.62
C LEU A 256 3.74 2.66 9.65
N ARG A 257 3.78 2.31 10.95
CA ARG A 257 3.38 3.22 12.04
C ARG A 257 4.28 4.45 12.08
N LEU A 258 5.59 4.24 12.02
CA LEU A 258 6.56 5.33 11.97
C LEU A 258 6.37 6.21 10.73
N ALA A 259 6.14 5.59 9.57
CA ALA A 259 5.82 6.29 8.33
C ALA A 259 4.53 7.13 8.45
N SER A 260 3.53 6.68 9.24
CA SER A 260 2.30 7.44 9.50
C SER A 260 2.57 8.72 10.30
N VAL A 261 3.51 8.67 11.26
CA VAL A 261 3.95 9.86 12.01
C VAL A 261 4.76 10.80 11.12
N PHE A 262 5.72 10.27 10.35
CA PHE A 262 6.49 11.08 9.40
C PHE A 262 5.62 11.74 8.34
N ARG A 263 4.52 11.09 7.94
CA ARG A 263 3.56 11.66 7.00
C ARG A 263 2.95 12.98 7.49
N ILE A 264 2.79 13.16 8.81
CA ILE A 264 2.30 14.43 9.41
C ILE A 264 3.29 15.55 9.09
N LEU A 265 4.57 15.33 9.39
CA LEU A 265 5.64 16.32 9.16
C LEU A 265 5.80 16.68 7.67
N PHE A 266 5.59 15.69 6.80
CA PHE A 266 5.64 15.93 5.36
C PHE A 266 4.40 16.69 4.87
N ALA A 267 3.22 16.36 5.40
CA ALA A 267 1.97 17.01 5.03
C ALA A 267 1.94 18.50 5.41
N THR A 268 2.55 18.90 6.53
CA THR A 268 2.63 20.32 6.94
C THR A 268 3.42 21.21 5.96
N MET A 269 4.15 20.64 5.00
CA MET A 269 4.89 21.39 3.98
C MET A 269 4.16 21.47 2.64
N LEU A 270 3.02 20.78 2.51
CA LEU A 270 2.27 20.68 1.27
C LEU A 270 1.16 21.73 1.25
N PRO A 271 0.70 22.15 0.07
CA PRO A 271 -0.45 23.04 -0.03
C PRO A 271 -1.74 22.30 0.38
N GLY A 272 -2.73 23.05 0.90
CA GLY A 272 -3.99 22.52 1.40
C GLY A 272 -4.76 21.64 0.40
N SER A 273 -4.70 21.94 -0.90
CA SER A 273 -5.32 21.10 -1.94
C SER A 273 -4.77 19.67 -1.96
N VAL A 274 -3.45 19.51 -1.75
CA VAL A 274 -2.78 18.22 -1.66
C VAL A 274 -3.11 17.54 -0.34
N GLU A 275 -3.22 18.29 0.75
CA GLU A 275 -3.65 17.76 2.05
C GLU A 275 -5.07 17.20 1.99
N ILE A 276 -6.03 17.92 1.38
CA ILE A 276 -7.41 17.43 1.16
C ILE A 276 -7.38 16.13 0.35
N TYR A 277 -6.59 16.09 -0.73
CA TYR A 277 -6.42 14.87 -1.52
C TYR A 277 -5.89 13.72 -0.66
N TRP A 278 -4.86 13.95 0.16
CA TRP A 278 -4.27 12.94 1.02
C TRP A 278 -5.25 12.45 2.08
N ALA A 279 -6.03 13.35 2.68
CA ALA A 279 -7.04 13.05 3.68
C ALA A 279 -8.18 12.22 3.08
N ALA A 280 -8.79 12.70 1.99
CA ALA A 280 -9.86 11.99 1.28
C ALA A 280 -9.41 10.61 0.81
N SER A 281 -8.19 10.54 0.28
CA SER A 281 -7.60 9.31 -0.20
C SER A 281 -7.31 8.30 0.92
N ALA A 282 -6.84 8.76 2.09
CA ALA A 282 -6.59 7.90 3.24
C ALA A 282 -7.91 7.42 3.88
N ALA A 283 -8.91 8.30 3.95
CA ALA A 283 -10.24 7.98 4.44
C ALA A 283 -10.94 6.94 3.55
N PHE A 284 -10.86 7.12 2.23
CA PHE A 284 -11.35 6.12 1.27
C PHE A 284 -10.67 4.77 1.47
N GLY A 285 -9.34 4.74 1.63
CA GLY A 285 -8.60 3.50 1.89
C GLY A 285 -9.06 2.78 3.16
N LEU A 286 -9.42 3.53 4.20
CA LEU A 286 -9.90 3.00 5.47
C LEU A 286 -11.28 2.35 5.29
N VAL A 287 -12.22 3.09 4.68
CA VAL A 287 -13.56 2.60 4.37
C VAL A 287 -13.49 1.38 3.44
N GLN A 288 -12.66 1.44 2.38
CA GLN A 288 -12.44 0.33 1.48
C GLN A 288 -11.95 -0.91 2.23
N SER A 289 -10.98 -0.75 3.14
CA SER A 289 -10.44 -1.85 3.94
C SER A 289 -11.52 -2.49 4.82
N TRP A 290 -12.37 -1.69 5.46
CA TRP A 290 -13.48 -2.18 6.26
C TRP A 290 -14.51 -2.95 5.42
N VAL A 291 -14.91 -2.39 4.29
CA VAL A 291 -15.89 -3.02 3.38
C VAL A 291 -15.35 -4.35 2.84
N LEU A 292 -14.10 -4.38 2.39
CA LEU A 292 -13.48 -5.59 1.87
C LEU A 292 -13.30 -6.66 2.93
N GLU A 293 -12.95 -6.27 4.16
CA GLU A 293 -12.76 -7.22 5.25
C GLU A 293 -14.09 -7.76 5.77
N TRP A 294 -15.12 -6.93 5.87
CA TRP A 294 -16.48 -7.36 6.14
C TRP A 294 -16.98 -8.34 5.08
N TRP A 295 -16.77 -8.04 3.80
CA TRP A 295 -17.11 -8.93 2.69
C TRP A 295 -16.36 -10.27 2.77
N HIS A 296 -15.06 -10.22 3.08
CA HIS A 296 -14.20 -11.40 3.25
C HIS A 296 -14.66 -12.29 4.41
N ALA A 297 -14.96 -11.69 5.57
CA ALA A 297 -15.48 -12.39 6.73
C ALA A 297 -16.82 -13.07 6.42
N ARG A 298 -17.76 -12.34 5.80
CA ARG A 298 -19.06 -12.87 5.40
C ARG A 298 -18.93 -14.06 4.45
N ARG A 299 -18.09 -13.94 3.42
CA ARG A 299 -17.83 -15.02 2.46
C ARG A 299 -17.24 -16.26 3.14
N THR A 300 -16.30 -16.06 4.05
CA THR A 300 -15.67 -17.14 4.83
C THR A 300 -16.69 -17.85 5.73
N HIS A 301 -17.58 -17.11 6.40
CA HIS A 301 -18.66 -17.70 7.20
C HIS A 301 -19.61 -18.55 6.37
N VAL A 302 -20.00 -18.08 5.18
CA VAL A 302 -20.86 -18.86 4.27
C VAL A 302 -20.15 -20.15 3.82
N TYR A 303 -18.89 -20.04 3.40
CA TYR A 303 -18.10 -21.20 2.97
C TYR A 303 -17.93 -22.24 4.08
N GLN A 304 -17.63 -21.81 5.31
CA GLN A 304 -17.50 -22.70 6.47
C GLN A 304 -18.82 -23.41 6.81
N ARG A 305 -19.97 -22.73 6.68
CA ARG A 305 -21.28 -23.37 6.85
C ARG A 305 -21.56 -24.42 5.78
N SER A 306 -21.24 -24.13 4.51
CA SER A 306 -21.46 -25.08 3.42
C SER A 306 -20.48 -26.26 3.45
N SER A 307 -19.28 -26.07 4.01
CA SER A 307 -18.24 -27.10 4.12
C SER A 307 -18.27 -27.87 5.44
N ALA A 308 -19.14 -27.48 6.39
CA ALA A 308 -19.34 -28.24 7.61
C ALA A 308 -20.05 -29.55 7.24
N PRO A 309 -19.53 -30.72 7.67
CA PRO A 309 -20.25 -31.97 7.45
C PRO A 309 -21.63 -31.85 8.08
N LEU A 310 -22.67 -32.19 7.31
CA LEU A 310 -24.04 -32.37 7.81
C LEU A 310 -23.96 -33.33 8.98
N THR A 311 -23.91 -32.80 10.20
CA THR A 311 -24.11 -33.58 11.40
C THR A 311 -25.58 -33.96 11.33
N TRP A 312 -25.83 -35.19 10.84
CA TRP A 312 -27.11 -35.86 10.99
C TRP A 312 -27.41 -35.86 12.48
N THR A 313 -28.19 -34.88 12.91
CA THR A 313 -28.82 -34.91 14.21
C THR A 313 -29.80 -36.07 14.12
N HIS A 314 -29.36 -37.23 14.61
CA HIS A 314 -30.26 -38.26 15.06
C HIS A 314 -31.13 -37.62 16.15
N ARG A 315 -32.24 -37.01 15.73
CA ARG A 315 -33.36 -36.72 16.60
C ARG A 315 -33.98 -38.08 16.89
N GLY A 316 -33.41 -38.75 17.88
CA GLY A 316 -33.92 -40.01 18.41
C GLY A 316 -35.27 -39.75 19.06
N ARG A 317 -36.26 -40.52 18.58
CA ARG A 317 -37.47 -41.04 19.25
C ARG A 317 -38.14 -40.16 20.28
#